data_AF-A0A847JAU7-F1
#
_entry.id   AF-A0A847JAU7-F1
#
_cell.length_a   1.000
_cell.length_b   1.000
_cell.length_c   1.000
_cell.angle_alpha   90.00
_cell.angle_beta   90.00
_cell.angle_gamma   90.00
#
_symmetry.space_group_name_H-M   'P 1'
#
loop_
_entity.id
_entity.type
_entity.pdbx_description
1 polymer ?
#
loop_
_entity_poly.entity_id
_entity_poly.type
_entity_poly.pdbx_seq_one_letter_code
_entity_poly.pdbx_strand_id
1 'polypeptide(L)'
;MASARPAPVSTTGVFGWIRTRLFGSLFDTVLTLVGVALALSVIWAVVDFAFVTAVWTGPDGEVCRKPGVGACWPYVTAYWKQFLFGRYPAEERWRAILVFAAFFGLLLPLAIPKVPFKRVNAVLFFVVFPVFAYVMLCGGWFGLEPVETTRWGGLLVTLVVAVTGIVCSLPAGILLALGRRSKMPIVRMLSVVFIEFWRGVPMITVLFMAANMLPLFMPDGVDVD
;
A
#
# COMPACT_ATOMS: atom_id res chain seq x y z
N MET A 1 42.89 -36.16 6.16
CA MET A 1 41.63 -35.40 6.00
C MET A 1 41.46 -35.08 4.53
N ALA A 2 40.49 -35.70 3.85
CA ALA A 2 40.25 -35.43 2.43
C ALA A 2 39.67 -34.02 2.27
N SER A 3 40.30 -33.18 1.44
CA SER A 3 39.82 -31.83 1.12
C SER A 3 38.44 -31.90 0.49
N ALA A 4 37.47 -31.19 1.07
CA ALA A 4 36.10 -31.12 0.54
C ALA A 4 36.12 -30.46 -0.83
N ARG A 5 35.77 -31.21 -1.88
CA ARG A 5 35.61 -30.67 -3.23
C ARG A 5 34.39 -29.74 -3.25
N PRO A 6 34.46 -28.58 -3.95
CA PRO A 6 33.29 -27.73 -4.11
C PRO A 6 32.17 -28.49 -4.81
N ALA A 7 30.93 -28.24 -4.36
CA ALA A 7 29.76 -28.91 -4.90
C ALA A 7 29.61 -28.62 -6.41
N PRO A 8 29.14 -29.59 -7.23
CA PRO A 8 28.98 -29.43 -8.66
C PRO A 8 28.17 -28.17 -9.01
N VAL A 9 28.58 -27.46 -10.05
CA VAL A 9 27.83 -26.31 -10.60
C VAL A 9 26.42 -26.67 -11.06
N SER A 10 26.13 -27.96 -11.30
CA SER A 10 24.79 -28.46 -11.61
C SER A 10 23.83 -28.48 -10.43
N THR A 11 24.33 -28.41 -9.19
CA THR A 11 23.52 -28.42 -7.96
C THR A 11 23.63 -27.13 -7.15
N THR A 12 24.42 -26.16 -7.63
CA THR A 12 24.65 -24.88 -6.95
C THR A 12 24.27 -23.70 -7.84
N GLY A 13 23.88 -22.58 -7.21
CA GLY A 13 23.50 -21.35 -7.93
C GLY A 13 22.10 -21.37 -8.55
N VAL A 14 21.80 -20.34 -9.34
CA VAL A 14 20.48 -20.11 -9.95
C VAL A 14 20.10 -21.26 -10.91
N PHE A 15 21.06 -21.76 -11.68
CA PHE A 15 20.81 -22.85 -12.64
C PHE A 15 20.48 -24.18 -11.94
N GLY A 16 21.20 -24.51 -10.86
CA GLY A 16 20.87 -25.66 -10.00
C GLY A 16 19.50 -25.52 -9.33
N TRP A 17 19.13 -24.32 -8.89
CA TRP A 17 17.80 -24.04 -8.33
C TRP A 17 16.67 -24.24 -9.35
N ILE A 18 16.82 -23.72 -10.57
CA ILE A 18 15.82 -23.89 -11.64
C ILE A 18 15.60 -25.37 -11.94
N ARG A 19 16.68 -26.12 -12.15
CA ARG A 19 16.58 -27.54 -12.47
C ARG A 19 15.99 -28.37 -11.33
N THR A 20 16.31 -28.05 -10.09
CA THR A 20 15.87 -28.86 -8.92
C THR A 20 14.50 -28.47 -8.38
N ARG A 21 14.06 -27.22 -8.55
CA ARG A 21 12.78 -26.71 -8.02
C ARG A 21 11.69 -26.52 -9.09
N LEU A 22 12.03 -26.01 -10.26
CA LEU A 22 11.05 -25.76 -11.33
C LEU A 22 10.87 -26.99 -12.24
N PHE A 23 11.94 -27.75 -12.44
CA PHE A 23 11.95 -28.91 -13.36
C PHE A 23 12.44 -30.21 -12.70
N GLY A 24 12.32 -30.29 -11.36
CA GLY A 24 12.84 -31.42 -10.57
C GLY A 24 12.06 -32.72 -10.77
N SER A 25 10.75 -32.62 -11.05
CA SER A 25 9.87 -33.74 -11.36
C SER A 25 8.98 -33.43 -12.58
N LEU A 26 8.31 -34.46 -13.13
CA LEU A 26 7.33 -34.29 -14.21
C LEU A 26 6.18 -33.36 -13.78
N PHE A 27 5.72 -33.51 -12.53
CA PHE A 27 4.67 -32.66 -11.96
C PHE A 27 5.12 -31.20 -11.84
N ASP A 28 6.32 -30.95 -11.30
CA ASP A 28 6.87 -29.59 -11.17
C ASP A 28 7.06 -28.93 -12.54
N THR A 29 7.48 -29.72 -13.54
CA THR A 29 7.65 -29.25 -14.92
C THR A 29 6.32 -28.85 -15.53
N VAL A 30 5.28 -29.69 -15.41
CA VAL A 30 3.94 -29.38 -15.92
C VAL A 30 3.37 -28.15 -15.20
N LEU A 31 3.48 -28.09 -13.87
CA LEU A 31 2.99 -26.96 -13.08
C LEU A 31 3.71 -25.67 -13.45
N THR A 32 5.02 -25.72 -13.67
CA THR A 32 5.82 -24.57 -14.12
C THR A 32 5.39 -24.11 -15.51
N LEU A 33 5.22 -25.03 -16.47
CA LEU A 33 4.80 -24.67 -17.83
C LEU A 33 3.39 -24.08 -17.86
N VAL A 34 2.45 -24.66 -17.12
CA VAL A 34 1.09 -24.12 -16.97
C VAL A 34 1.12 -22.75 -16.30
N GLY A 35 1.89 -22.60 -15.22
CA GLY A 35 2.05 -21.33 -14.51
C GLY A 35 2.64 -20.24 -15.39
N VAL A 36 3.65 -20.56 -16.20
CA VAL A 36 4.24 -19.64 -17.17
C VAL A 36 3.25 -19.30 -18.28
N ALA A 37 2.54 -20.28 -18.83
CA ALA A 37 1.53 -20.04 -19.87
C ALA A 37 0.41 -19.11 -19.36
N LEU A 38 -0.07 -19.33 -18.13
CA LEU A 38 -1.07 -18.47 -17.50
C LEU A 38 -0.52 -17.08 -17.17
N ALA A 39 0.72 -16.98 -16.69
CA ALA A 39 1.34 -15.69 -16.45
C ALA A 39 1.47 -14.90 -17.76
N LEU A 40 1.93 -15.54 -18.83
CA LEU A 40 2.05 -14.91 -20.15
C LEU A 40 0.69 -14.52 -20.73
N SER A 41 -0.36 -15.32 -20.53
CA SER A 41 -1.70 -14.97 -21.01
C SER A 41 -2.30 -13.77 -20.26
N VAL A 42 -2.13 -13.70 -18.93
CA VAL A 42 -2.55 -12.56 -18.12
C VAL A 42 -1.75 -11.31 -18.49
N ILE A 43 -0.42 -11.43 -18.64
CA ILE A 43 0.44 -10.32 -19.05
C ILE A 43 0.00 -9.81 -20.43
N TRP A 44 -0.23 -10.72 -21.38
CA TRP A 44 -0.70 -10.33 -22.72
C TRP A 44 -2.06 -9.65 -22.66
N ALA A 45 -3.02 -10.17 -21.89
CA ALA A 45 -4.34 -9.55 -21.74
C ALA A 45 -4.24 -8.12 -21.15
N VAL A 46 -3.37 -7.90 -20.16
CA VAL A 46 -3.14 -6.58 -19.58
C VAL A 46 -2.47 -5.64 -20.58
N VAL A 47 -1.45 -6.11 -21.31
CA VAL A 47 -0.75 -5.30 -22.31
C VAL A 47 -1.67 -4.95 -23.47
N ASP A 48 -2.45 -5.92 -23.96
CA ASP A 48 -3.41 -5.71 -25.02
C ASP A 48 -4.43 -4.64 -24.61
N PHE A 49 -5.07 -4.84 -23.46
CA PHE A 49 -6.04 -3.90 -22.90
C PHE A 49 -5.44 -2.51 -22.66
N ALA A 50 -4.27 -2.41 -22.01
CA ALA A 50 -3.74 -1.12 -21.55
C ALA A 50 -3.05 -0.32 -22.66
N PHE A 51 -2.51 -0.99 -23.69
CA PHE A 51 -1.65 -0.34 -24.68
C PHE A 51 -2.04 -0.63 -26.14
N VAL A 52 -2.38 -1.88 -26.50
CA VAL A 52 -2.58 -2.29 -27.90
C VAL A 52 -3.95 -1.86 -28.41
N THR A 53 -5.02 -2.25 -27.72
CA THR A 53 -6.41 -1.92 -28.07
C THR A 53 -6.92 -0.65 -27.35
N ALA A 54 -6.03 0.04 -26.64
CA ALA A 54 -6.35 1.24 -25.87
C ALA A 54 -6.62 2.47 -26.74
N VAL A 55 -7.52 3.33 -26.26
CA VAL A 55 -7.78 4.63 -26.86
C VAL A 55 -6.87 5.65 -26.20
N TRP A 56 -5.99 6.27 -27.00
CA TRP A 56 -4.98 7.23 -26.52
C TRP A 56 -5.46 8.68 -26.55
N THR A 57 -6.25 9.03 -27.56
CA THR A 57 -6.79 10.39 -27.75
C THR A 57 -8.25 10.31 -28.17
N GLY A 58 -9.03 11.31 -27.78
CA GLY A 58 -10.44 11.41 -28.13
C GLY A 58 -11.03 12.70 -27.58
N PRO A 59 -11.97 13.33 -28.29
CA PRO A 59 -12.63 14.54 -27.82
C PRO A 59 -13.53 14.26 -26.60
N ASP A 60 -14.17 13.09 -26.57
CA ASP A 60 -15.16 12.71 -25.56
C ASP A 60 -15.06 11.22 -25.17
N GLY A 61 -15.68 10.86 -24.04
CA GLY A 61 -15.69 9.48 -23.51
C GLY A 61 -16.43 8.45 -24.38
N GLU A 62 -17.19 8.86 -25.39
CA GLU A 62 -17.88 7.96 -26.31
C GLU A 62 -16.92 7.08 -27.12
N VAL A 63 -15.74 7.59 -27.45
CA VAL A 63 -14.71 6.82 -28.18
C VAL A 63 -14.28 5.58 -27.39
N CYS A 64 -14.38 5.65 -26.06
CA CYS A 64 -14.01 4.58 -25.14
C CYS A 64 -15.12 3.56 -24.86
N ARG A 65 -16.35 3.79 -25.32
CA ARG A 65 -17.50 2.87 -25.10
C ARG A 65 -17.76 1.91 -26.26
N LYS A 66 -16.93 1.94 -27.30
CA LYS A 66 -17.08 1.05 -28.46
C LYS A 66 -16.79 -0.41 -28.07
N PRO A 67 -17.39 -1.39 -28.74
CA PRO A 67 -17.01 -2.78 -28.53
C PRO A 67 -15.57 -3.00 -29.03
N GLY A 68 -14.77 -3.72 -28.24
CA GLY A 68 -13.39 -4.09 -28.61
C GLY A 68 -12.32 -3.03 -28.33
N VAL A 69 -12.65 -1.90 -27.69
CA VAL A 69 -11.63 -0.99 -27.15
C VAL A 69 -11.23 -1.38 -25.73
N GLY A 70 -9.93 -1.28 -25.45
CA GLY A 70 -9.32 -1.52 -24.16
C GLY A 70 -9.41 -0.29 -23.25
N ALA A 71 -8.29 0.07 -22.63
CA ALA A 71 -8.20 1.17 -21.68
C ALA A 71 -8.49 2.53 -22.35
N CYS A 72 -9.14 3.41 -21.58
CA CYS A 72 -9.47 4.78 -22.00
C CYS A 72 -8.49 5.78 -21.36
N TRP A 73 -7.38 6.07 -22.03
CA TRP A 73 -6.42 7.07 -21.53
C TRP A 73 -6.98 8.50 -21.46
N PRO A 74 -7.86 8.97 -22.35
CA PRO A 74 -8.51 10.28 -22.22
C PRO A 74 -9.26 10.45 -20.89
N TYR A 75 -9.91 9.40 -20.40
CA TYR A 75 -10.56 9.43 -19.09
C TYR A 75 -9.52 9.52 -17.97
N VAL A 76 -8.46 8.70 -18.04
CA VAL A 76 -7.39 8.71 -17.04
C VAL A 76 -6.71 10.07 -16.95
N THR A 77 -6.41 10.70 -18.09
CA THR A 77 -5.79 12.03 -18.14
C THR A 77 -6.75 13.14 -17.73
N ALA A 78 -8.05 13.03 -18.02
CA ALA A 78 -9.04 14.01 -17.55
C ALA A 78 -9.22 13.99 -16.02
N TYR A 79 -9.22 12.79 -15.41
CA TYR A 79 -9.46 12.59 -13.98
C TYR A 79 -8.19 12.37 -13.15
N TRP A 80 -7.00 12.56 -13.72
CA TRP A 80 -5.73 12.26 -13.02
C TRP A 80 -5.59 12.99 -11.67
N LYS A 81 -6.03 14.26 -11.61
CA LYS A 81 -6.03 15.06 -10.37
C LYS A 81 -6.98 14.49 -9.32
N GLN A 82 -8.12 13.93 -9.75
CA GLN A 82 -9.08 13.25 -8.86
C GLN A 82 -8.48 11.96 -8.30
N PHE A 83 -7.69 11.21 -9.08
CA PHE A 83 -7.00 10.02 -8.57
C PHE A 83 -5.92 10.35 -7.55
N LEU A 84 -5.18 11.45 -7.72
CA LEU A 84 -4.16 11.86 -6.76
C LEU A 84 -4.75 12.50 -5.49
N PHE A 85 -5.62 13.48 -5.67
CA PHE A 85 -6.08 14.36 -4.59
C PHE A 85 -7.50 14.03 -4.10
N GLY A 86 -8.22 13.11 -4.74
CA GLY A 86 -9.63 12.90 -4.42
C GLY A 86 -10.45 14.16 -4.67
N ARG A 87 -11.40 14.45 -3.77
CA ARG A 87 -12.27 15.63 -3.84
C ARG A 87 -11.66 16.86 -3.14
N TYR A 88 -10.34 16.86 -2.90
CA TYR A 88 -9.67 17.97 -2.23
C TYR A 88 -9.79 19.26 -3.08
N PRO A 89 -10.16 20.41 -2.47
CA PRO A 89 -10.40 21.67 -3.17
C PRO A 89 -9.21 22.07 -4.05
N ALA A 90 -9.50 22.53 -5.28
CA ALA A 90 -8.47 22.78 -6.28
C ALA A 90 -7.45 23.84 -5.84
N GLU A 91 -7.92 24.90 -5.18
CA GLU A 91 -7.09 25.98 -4.66
C GLU A 91 -6.13 25.51 -3.57
N GLU A 92 -6.49 24.48 -2.80
CA GLU A 92 -5.69 24.01 -1.66
C GLU A 92 -4.80 22.79 -1.98
N ARG A 93 -4.82 22.31 -3.23
CA ARG A 93 -4.00 21.15 -3.65
C ARG A 93 -2.50 21.35 -3.46
N TRP A 94 -2.01 22.58 -3.38
CA TRP A 94 -0.60 22.85 -3.06
C TRP A 94 -0.20 22.25 -1.70
N ARG A 95 -1.12 22.23 -0.71
CA ARG A 95 -0.89 21.61 0.61
C ARG A 95 -0.64 20.11 0.47
N ALA A 96 -1.49 19.44 -0.30
CA ALA A 96 -1.36 18.03 -0.66
C ALA A 96 -0.05 17.73 -1.41
N ILE A 97 0.33 18.59 -2.35
CA ILE A 97 1.59 18.46 -3.09
C ILE A 97 2.79 18.58 -2.14
N LEU A 98 2.77 19.51 -1.19
CA LEU A 98 3.83 19.63 -0.19
C LEU A 98 3.91 18.40 0.72
N VAL A 99 2.78 17.80 1.10
CA VAL A 99 2.76 16.53 1.84
C VAL A 99 3.37 15.41 1.01
N PHE A 100 3.04 15.28 -0.29
CA PHE A 100 3.69 14.29 -1.16
C PHE A 100 5.19 14.55 -1.31
N ALA A 101 5.60 15.81 -1.51
CA ALA A 101 7.00 16.18 -1.65
C ALA A 101 7.78 15.85 -0.37
N ALA A 102 7.24 16.18 0.81
CA ALA A 102 7.83 15.83 2.10
C ALA A 102 7.88 14.31 2.30
N PHE A 103 6.83 13.59 1.91
CA PHE A 103 6.78 12.14 2.00
C PHE A 103 7.90 11.47 1.21
N PHE A 104 7.98 11.76 -0.10
CA PHE A 104 9.02 11.17 -0.96
C PHE A 104 10.42 11.70 -0.59
N GLY A 105 10.51 12.96 -0.20
CA GLY A 105 11.75 13.60 0.25
C GLY A 105 12.33 12.96 1.51
N LEU A 106 11.50 12.44 2.41
CA LEU A 106 11.93 11.74 3.63
C LEU A 106 12.04 10.21 3.42
N LEU A 107 11.21 9.62 2.56
CA LEU A 107 11.22 8.19 2.26
C LEU A 107 12.45 7.78 1.44
N LEU A 108 12.77 8.51 0.37
CA LEU A 108 13.87 8.15 -0.55
C LEU A 108 15.23 8.06 0.19
N PRO A 109 15.63 9.04 1.02
CA PRO A 109 16.89 8.95 1.74
C PRO A 109 16.88 7.87 2.83
N LEU A 110 15.69 7.50 3.35
CA LEU A 110 15.55 6.39 4.29
C LEU A 110 15.74 5.04 3.60
N ALA A 111 15.22 4.89 2.38
CA ALA A 111 15.33 3.69 1.56
C ALA A 111 16.75 3.46 1.01
N ILE A 112 17.52 4.53 0.76
CA ILE A 112 18.88 4.43 0.21
C ILE A 112 19.89 4.13 1.33
N PRO A 113 20.60 2.98 1.29
CA PRO A 113 21.47 2.58 2.39
C PRO A 113 22.65 3.53 2.68
N LYS A 114 23.08 4.31 1.68
CA LYS A 114 24.31 5.12 1.70
C LYS A 114 24.14 6.54 2.25
N VAL A 115 22.91 7.01 2.53
CA VAL A 115 22.67 8.39 2.98
C VAL A 115 23.06 8.58 4.46
N PRO A 116 23.76 9.67 4.83
CA PRO A 116 24.07 9.99 6.22
C PRO A 116 22.83 10.41 7.04
N PHE A 117 22.96 10.47 8.38
CA PHE A 117 21.91 10.95 9.31
C PHE A 117 20.58 10.16 9.33
N LYS A 118 20.60 8.87 9.00
CA LYS A 118 19.39 8.03 8.95
C LYS A 118 18.51 8.05 10.20
N ARG A 119 19.10 8.14 11.40
CA ARG A 119 18.32 8.19 12.64
C ARG A 119 17.45 9.45 12.70
N VAL A 120 18.02 10.60 12.31
CA VAL A 120 17.28 11.86 12.24
C VAL A 120 16.21 11.78 11.16
N ASN A 121 16.56 11.28 9.96
CA ASN A 121 15.58 11.11 8.89
C ASN A 121 14.42 10.15 9.29
N ALA A 122 14.72 9.08 10.01
CA ALA A 122 13.71 8.17 10.54
C ALA A 122 12.79 8.86 11.56
N VAL A 123 13.34 9.66 12.49
CA VAL A 123 12.52 10.43 13.44
C VAL A 123 11.66 11.46 12.70
N LEU A 124 12.20 12.16 11.72
CA LEU A 124 11.44 13.10 10.88
C LEU A 124 10.31 12.38 10.15
N PHE A 125 10.58 11.22 9.57
CA PHE A 125 9.59 10.46 8.81
C PHE A 125 8.51 9.80 9.69
N PHE A 126 8.88 9.20 10.82
CA PHE A 126 7.93 8.46 11.66
C PHE A 126 7.21 9.35 12.67
N VAL A 127 7.76 10.49 13.07
CA VAL A 127 7.16 11.32 14.13
C VAL A 127 6.70 12.66 13.60
N VAL A 128 7.57 13.39 12.90
CA VAL A 128 7.27 14.77 12.47
C VAL A 128 6.35 14.78 11.26
N PHE A 129 6.58 13.89 10.29
CA PHE A 129 5.81 13.87 9.04
C PHE A 129 4.31 13.59 9.23
N PRO A 130 3.84 12.64 10.07
CA PRO A 130 2.41 12.44 10.29
C PRO A 130 1.71 13.68 10.87
N VAL A 131 2.37 14.36 11.82
CA VAL A 131 1.86 15.61 12.41
C VAL A 131 1.83 16.72 11.37
N PHE A 132 2.91 16.87 10.60
CA PHE A 132 2.98 17.82 9.49
C PHE A 132 1.86 17.56 8.47
N ALA A 133 1.69 16.31 8.03
CA ALA A 133 0.65 15.94 7.07
C ALA A 133 -0.75 16.23 7.60
N TYR A 134 -1.03 15.91 8.87
CA TYR A 134 -2.32 16.21 9.49
C TYR A 134 -2.62 17.72 9.50
N VAL A 135 -1.68 18.53 10.01
CA VAL A 135 -1.85 20.00 10.08
C VAL A 135 -2.01 20.60 8.68
N MET A 136 -1.22 20.15 7.70
CA MET A 136 -1.27 20.67 6.33
C MET A 136 -2.59 20.33 5.63
N LEU A 137 -3.14 19.13 5.87
CA LEU A 137 -4.31 18.64 5.16
C LEU A 137 -5.63 19.07 5.79
N CYS A 138 -5.73 19.06 7.13
CA CYS A 138 -6.94 19.52 7.84
C CYS A 138 -7.09 21.04 7.75
N GLY A 139 -5.99 21.79 7.78
CA GLY A 139 -6.05 23.24 7.90
C GLY A 139 -6.66 23.69 9.24
N GLY A 140 -7.15 24.93 9.29
CA GLY A 140 -7.71 25.56 10.51
C GLY A 140 -6.67 26.19 11.44
N TRP A 141 -5.38 26.02 11.12
CA TRP A 141 -4.25 26.53 11.89
C TRP A 141 -3.43 27.48 11.02
N PHE A 142 -2.84 28.52 11.59
CA PHE A 142 -1.99 29.48 10.86
C PHE A 142 -2.67 30.21 9.68
N GLY A 143 -3.99 30.40 9.74
CA GLY A 143 -4.77 31.06 8.68
C GLY A 143 -5.11 30.18 7.48
N LEU A 144 -4.85 28.87 7.57
CA LEU A 144 -5.24 27.90 6.57
C LEU A 144 -6.74 27.62 6.62
N GLU A 145 -7.44 27.72 5.48
CA GLU A 145 -8.84 27.30 5.36
C GLU A 145 -9.01 25.83 5.80
N PRO A 146 -9.97 25.52 6.70
CA PRO A 146 -10.23 24.16 7.13
C PRO A 146 -10.84 23.33 5.99
N VAL A 147 -10.32 22.12 5.78
CA VAL A 147 -10.83 21.19 4.77
C VAL A 147 -11.33 19.91 5.44
N GLU A 148 -12.65 19.69 5.32
CA GLU A 148 -13.35 18.49 5.81
C GLU A 148 -12.69 17.19 5.32
N THR A 149 -12.50 16.24 6.24
CA THR A 149 -11.94 14.91 6.00
C THR A 149 -12.75 14.08 5.01
N THR A 150 -14.06 14.34 4.90
CA THR A 150 -14.97 13.74 3.89
C THR A 150 -14.59 14.06 2.44
N ARG A 151 -13.88 15.16 2.22
CA ARG A 151 -13.40 15.58 0.88
C ARG A 151 -12.06 14.98 0.53
N TRP A 152 -11.37 14.39 1.51
CA TRP A 152 -10.09 13.76 1.25
C TRP A 152 -10.33 12.47 0.46
N GLY A 153 -9.46 12.17 -0.48
CA GLY A 153 -9.53 10.88 -1.17
C GLY A 153 -8.33 10.64 -2.07
N GLY A 154 -8.49 9.65 -2.96
CA GLY A 154 -7.46 9.28 -3.93
C GLY A 154 -6.21 8.70 -3.27
N LEU A 155 -5.07 8.91 -3.93
CA LEU A 155 -3.76 8.47 -3.47
C LEU A 155 -3.36 9.13 -2.14
N LEU A 156 -3.77 10.39 -1.94
CA LEU A 156 -3.44 11.18 -0.76
C LEU A 156 -3.89 10.51 0.53
N VAL A 157 -5.18 10.15 0.64
CA VAL A 157 -5.71 9.49 1.84
C VAL A 157 -5.10 8.12 2.02
N THR A 158 -5.00 7.35 0.94
CA THR A 158 -4.41 6.01 0.98
C THR A 158 -3.01 6.06 1.58
N LEU A 159 -2.18 7.01 1.14
CA LEU A 159 -0.81 7.16 1.60
C LEU A 159 -0.74 7.63 3.07
N VAL A 160 -1.51 8.66 3.42
CA VAL A 160 -1.52 9.20 4.79
C VAL A 160 -2.00 8.15 5.79
N VAL A 161 -3.09 7.44 5.48
CA VAL A 161 -3.63 6.38 6.34
C VAL A 161 -2.67 5.20 6.42
N ALA A 162 -2.07 4.78 5.31
CA ALA A 162 -1.11 3.68 5.32
C ALA A 162 0.12 4.01 6.18
N VAL A 163 0.70 5.19 6.01
CA VAL A 163 1.90 5.61 6.74
C VAL A 163 1.60 5.79 8.22
N THR A 164 0.55 6.53 8.56
CA THR A 164 0.13 6.74 9.94
C THR A 164 -0.23 5.41 10.60
N GLY A 165 -0.93 4.54 9.88
CA GLY A 165 -1.24 3.18 10.33
C GLY A 165 0.01 2.36 10.63
N ILE A 166 1.00 2.36 9.73
CA ILE A 166 2.29 1.66 9.95
C ILE A 166 3.03 2.26 11.15
N VAL A 167 3.15 3.60 11.22
CA VAL A 167 3.83 4.31 12.31
C VAL A 167 3.21 3.98 13.67
N CYS A 168 1.88 4.01 13.77
CA CYS A 168 1.17 3.77 15.03
C CYS A 168 1.12 2.28 15.39
N SER A 169 0.97 1.39 14.41
CA SER A 169 0.83 -0.05 14.64
C SER A 169 2.15 -0.78 14.84
N LEU A 170 3.26 -0.32 14.25
CA LEU A 170 4.53 -1.02 14.33
C LEU A 170 5.12 -1.06 15.76
N PRO A 171 5.12 0.04 16.54
CA PRO A 171 5.52 0.01 17.95
C PRO A 171 4.63 -0.92 18.79
N ALA A 172 3.30 -0.83 18.61
CA ALA A 172 2.35 -1.70 19.30
C ALA A 172 2.58 -3.18 18.92
N GLY A 173 2.80 -3.46 17.64
CA GLY A 173 3.12 -4.79 17.13
C GLY A 173 4.42 -5.36 17.70
N ILE A 174 5.47 -4.53 17.83
CA ILE A 174 6.72 -4.92 18.47
C ILE A 174 6.49 -5.26 19.96
N LEU A 175 5.75 -4.42 20.69
CA LEU A 175 5.44 -4.66 22.10
C LEU A 175 4.65 -5.96 22.29
N LEU A 176 3.63 -6.21 21.48
CA LEU A 176 2.85 -7.45 21.51
C LEU A 176 3.69 -8.67 21.10
N ALA A 177 4.60 -8.53 20.13
CA ALA A 177 5.51 -9.60 19.73
C ALA A 177 6.49 -9.97 20.86
N LEU A 178 7.00 -8.98 21.59
CA LEU A 178 7.81 -9.19 22.80
C LEU A 178 6.97 -9.81 23.93
N GLY A 179 5.74 -9.33 24.13
CA GLY A 179 4.79 -9.87 25.10
C GLY A 179 4.51 -11.36 24.87
N ARG A 180 4.34 -11.78 23.60
CA ARG A 180 4.18 -13.19 23.21
C ARG A 180 5.39 -14.08 23.57
N ARG A 181 6.59 -13.49 23.66
CA ARG A 181 7.84 -14.19 24.05
C ARG A 181 8.13 -14.09 25.55
N SER A 182 7.30 -13.39 26.33
CA SER A 182 7.50 -13.20 27.76
C SER A 182 7.36 -14.50 28.56
N LYS A 183 8.11 -14.61 29.66
CA LYS A 183 8.02 -15.70 30.63
C LYS A 183 6.80 -15.57 31.56
N MET A 184 6.21 -14.38 31.68
CA MET A 184 5.02 -14.15 32.51
C MET A 184 3.77 -14.69 31.80
N PRO A 185 3.05 -15.67 32.37
CA PRO A 185 1.96 -16.36 31.67
C PRO A 185 0.79 -15.44 31.31
N ILE A 186 0.46 -14.47 32.18
CA ILE A 186 -0.64 -13.52 31.96
C ILE A 186 -0.35 -12.62 30.74
N VAL A 187 0.82 -11.98 30.71
CA VAL A 187 1.20 -11.08 29.60
C VAL A 187 1.28 -11.83 28.27
N ARG A 188 1.84 -13.04 28.29
CA ARG A 188 1.90 -13.91 27.12
C ARG A 188 0.50 -14.27 26.62
N MET A 189 -0.40 -14.67 27.52
CA MET A 189 -1.77 -15.04 27.17
C MET A 189 -2.52 -13.86 26.55
N LEU A 190 -2.49 -12.68 27.19
CA LEU A 190 -3.15 -11.47 26.66
C LEU A 190 -2.64 -11.09 25.27
N SER A 191 -1.32 -11.15 25.05
CA SER A 191 -0.71 -10.84 23.75
C SER A 191 -1.11 -11.85 22.66
N VAL A 192 -1.16 -13.15 22.99
CA VAL A 192 -1.58 -14.19 22.03
C VAL A 192 -3.05 -14.03 21.67
N VAL A 193 -3.94 -13.85 22.65
CA VAL A 193 -5.38 -13.67 22.42
C VAL A 193 -5.62 -12.46 21.53
N PHE A 194 -4.99 -11.32 21.83
CA PHE A 194 -5.13 -10.11 21.01
C PHE A 194 -4.66 -10.31 19.56
N ILE A 195 -3.48 -10.92 19.36
CA ILE A 195 -2.92 -11.16 18.02
C ILE A 195 -3.80 -12.11 17.21
N GLU A 196 -4.19 -13.25 17.78
CA GLU A 196 -4.97 -14.26 17.08
C GLU A 196 -6.41 -13.79 16.82
N PHE A 197 -6.99 -12.98 17.73
CA PHE A 197 -8.30 -12.35 17.52
C PHE A 197 -8.30 -11.46 16.27
N TRP A 198 -7.43 -10.46 16.20
CA TRP A 198 -7.39 -9.53 15.06
C TRP A 198 -6.95 -10.20 13.75
N ARG A 199 -6.21 -11.31 13.81
CA ARG A 199 -5.88 -12.12 12.63
C ARG A 199 -7.04 -13.02 12.18
N GLY A 200 -7.93 -13.40 13.08
CA GLY A 200 -9.11 -14.21 12.79
C GLY A 200 -10.32 -13.40 12.34
N VAL A 201 -10.39 -12.11 12.68
CA VAL A 201 -11.52 -11.23 12.32
C VAL A 201 -11.34 -10.69 10.89
N PRO A 202 -12.33 -10.88 9.99
CA PRO A 202 -12.31 -10.26 8.68
C PRO A 202 -12.34 -8.72 8.77
N MET A 203 -11.35 -8.04 8.19
CA MET A 203 -11.33 -6.57 8.19
C MET A 203 -12.57 -5.93 7.56
N ILE A 204 -13.19 -6.61 6.60
CA ILE A 204 -14.42 -6.13 5.96
C ILE A 204 -15.60 -6.05 6.94
N THR A 205 -15.71 -6.98 7.90
CA THR A 205 -16.84 -6.94 8.86
C THR A 205 -16.66 -5.82 9.86
N VAL A 206 -15.42 -5.57 10.30
CA VAL A 206 -15.09 -4.43 11.18
C VAL A 206 -15.36 -3.12 10.46
N LEU A 207 -14.93 -3.00 9.21
CA LEU A 207 -15.18 -1.81 8.40
C LEU A 207 -16.68 -1.58 8.18
N PHE A 208 -17.44 -2.63 7.87
CA PHE A 208 -18.89 -2.54 7.67
C PHE A 208 -19.62 -2.15 8.96
N MET A 209 -19.25 -2.76 10.09
CA MET A 209 -19.78 -2.42 11.41
C MET A 209 -19.48 -0.96 11.75
N ALA A 210 -18.25 -0.51 11.56
CA ALA A 210 -17.85 0.87 11.81
C ALA A 210 -18.60 1.86 10.90
N ALA A 211 -18.81 1.53 9.62
CA ALA A 211 -19.46 2.44 8.67
C ALA A 211 -20.99 2.49 8.81
N ASN A 212 -21.65 1.42 9.26
CA ASN A 212 -23.12 1.33 9.26
C ASN A 212 -23.74 1.26 10.66
N MET A 213 -23.03 0.68 11.64
CA MET A 213 -23.54 0.60 13.01
C MET A 213 -23.06 1.76 13.88
N LEU A 214 -21.84 2.27 13.66
CA LEU A 214 -21.38 3.44 14.41
C LEU A 214 -22.39 4.58 14.26
N PRO A 215 -22.85 4.96 13.03
CA PRO A 215 -23.89 5.98 12.76
C PRO A 215 -25.26 5.79 13.44
N LEU A 216 -25.45 4.79 14.30
CA LEU A 216 -26.68 4.62 15.07
C LEU A 216 -26.49 4.94 16.56
N PHE A 217 -25.26 5.08 17.04
CA PHE A 217 -24.93 5.28 18.45
C PHE A 217 -24.54 6.72 18.81
N MET A 218 -24.36 7.62 17.84
CA MET A 218 -24.16 9.05 18.07
C MET A 218 -25.53 9.72 18.23
N PRO A 219 -25.64 10.72 19.12
CA PRO A 219 -26.80 11.59 19.22
C PRO A 219 -27.14 12.26 17.89
N ASP A 220 -28.44 12.52 17.66
CA ASP A 220 -28.91 13.27 16.49
C ASP A 220 -28.19 14.64 16.40
N GLY A 221 -27.47 14.87 15.29
CA GLY A 221 -26.79 16.14 15.00
C GLY A 221 -25.27 16.20 15.26
N VAL A 222 -24.63 15.09 15.66
CA VAL A 222 -23.16 14.96 15.62
C VAL A 222 -22.75 13.98 14.52
N ASP A 223 -22.57 14.51 13.32
CA ASP A 223 -21.92 13.80 12.23
C ASP A 223 -20.41 13.75 12.49
N VAL A 224 -19.83 12.55 12.47
CA VAL A 224 -18.39 12.36 12.60
C VAL A 224 -17.77 12.63 11.22
N ASP A 225 -17.07 13.76 11.09
CA ASP A 225 -16.26 14.11 9.90
C ASP A 225 -15.00 13.26 9.76
#